data_AF-A0A661BB92-F1
#
_entry.id   AF-A0A661BB92-F1
#
_cell.length_a   1.000
_cell.length_b   1.000
_cell.length_c   1.000
_cell.angle_alpha   90.00
_cell.angle_beta   90.00
_cell.angle_gamma   90.00
#
_symmetry.space_group_name_H-M   'P 1'
#
loop_
_entity.id
_entity.type
_entity.pdbx_description
1 polymer ?
#
loop_
_entity_poly.entity_id
_entity_poly.type
_entity_poly.pdbx_seq_one_letter_code
_entity_poly.pdbx_strand_id
1 'polypeptide(L)'
;MEDRMLDIVVILAERFRRDRKLFSNPKSIRDELIERGYMPEDIDRAIQWASNSLEYPVGNSTRILSAYERSQFTSDGCGLLLKLRNLGLLNDEHLELIIARSILMDEGPIDAEGIRSMAMIFLFDLKNHESGFPIYLDSGGGDIEN
;
A
#
# COMPACT_ATOMS: atom_id res chain seq x y z
N MET A 1 0.91 -5.37 -14.27
CA MET A 1 0.43 -4.01 -14.65
C MET A 1 -0.08 -3.25 -13.43
N GLU A 2 -0.71 -3.91 -12.46
CA GLU A 2 -1.10 -3.33 -11.15
C GLU A 2 0.06 -2.66 -10.38
N ASP A 3 1.26 -3.21 -10.48
CA ASP A 3 2.49 -2.73 -9.83
C ASP A 3 2.81 -1.22 -10.05
N ARG A 4 2.52 -0.69 -11.25
CA ARG A 4 2.87 0.70 -11.61
C ARG A 4 2.07 1.75 -10.85
N MET A 5 0.88 1.41 -10.39
CA MET A 5 0.01 2.37 -9.73
C MET A 5 0.48 2.69 -8.32
N LEU A 6 0.92 1.66 -7.57
CA LEU A 6 1.55 1.87 -6.27
C LEU A 6 2.80 2.74 -6.40
N ASP A 7 3.61 2.54 -7.45
CA ASP A 7 4.79 3.36 -7.69
C ASP A 7 4.44 4.84 -7.89
N ILE A 8 3.40 5.16 -8.67
CA ILE A 8 2.93 6.53 -8.84
C ILE A 8 2.49 7.12 -7.49
N VAL A 9 1.72 6.35 -6.71
CA VAL A 9 1.25 6.78 -5.38
C VAL A 9 2.42 7.04 -4.42
N VAL A 10 3.43 6.17 -4.41
CA VAL A 10 4.65 6.35 -3.62
C VAL A 10 5.41 7.61 -4.04
N ILE A 11 5.56 7.84 -5.35
CA ILE A 11 6.20 9.06 -5.87
C ILE A 11 5.44 10.31 -5.44
N LEU A 12 4.11 10.30 -5.51
CA LEU A 12 3.26 11.42 -5.08
C LEU A 12 3.40 11.66 -3.58
N ALA A 13 3.39 10.61 -2.76
CA ALA A 13 3.55 10.72 -1.31
C ALA A 13 4.92 11.27 -0.90
N GLU A 14 5.99 10.78 -1.52
CA GLU A 14 7.35 11.28 -1.30
C GLU A 14 7.47 12.77 -1.67
N ARG A 15 6.84 13.19 -2.76
CA ARG A 15 6.82 14.60 -3.19
C ARG A 15 5.96 15.46 -2.29
N PHE A 16 4.80 14.98 -1.85
CA PHE A 16 3.88 15.71 -0.99
C PHE A 16 4.50 16.02 0.39
N ARG A 17 5.37 15.14 0.88
CA ARG A 17 6.19 15.39 2.08
C ARG A 17 7.20 16.53 1.91
N ARG A 18 7.63 16.83 0.69
CA ARG A 18 8.56 17.93 0.38
C ARG A 18 7.83 19.21 0.00
N ASP A 19 6.71 19.09 -0.72
CA ASP A 19 5.91 20.21 -1.20
C ASP A 19 4.42 20.02 -0.88
N ARG A 20 3.93 20.84 0.07
CA ARG A 20 2.53 20.88 0.52
C ARG A 20 1.56 21.32 -0.57
N LYS A 21 2.05 22.04 -1.58
CA LYS A 21 1.25 22.58 -2.67
C LYS A 21 1.36 21.72 -3.93
N LEU A 22 1.87 20.50 -3.81
CA LEU A 22 2.01 19.56 -4.93
C LEU A 22 0.73 19.51 -5.78
N PHE A 23 -0.42 19.29 -5.16
CA PHE A 23 -1.71 19.18 -5.86
C PHE A 23 -2.31 20.52 -6.32
N SER A 24 -1.62 21.66 -6.13
CA SER A 24 -2.07 22.96 -6.66
C SER A 24 -1.87 23.10 -8.17
N ASN A 25 -0.95 22.33 -8.76
CA ASN A 25 -0.75 22.25 -10.22
C ASN A 25 -0.67 20.79 -10.70
N PRO A 26 -1.81 20.07 -10.72
CA PRO A 26 -1.83 18.65 -11.08
C PRO A 26 -1.43 18.40 -12.54
N LYS A 27 -1.60 19.39 -13.43
CA LYS A 27 -1.21 19.28 -14.85
C LYS A 27 0.30 19.06 -15.02
N SER A 28 1.12 19.84 -14.31
CA SER A 28 2.58 19.71 -14.38
C SER A 28 3.06 18.33 -13.91
N ILE A 29 2.44 17.79 -12.87
CA ILE A 29 2.77 16.46 -12.35
C ILE A 29 2.38 15.38 -13.36
N ARG A 30 1.20 15.55 -13.95
CA ARG A 30 0.68 14.63 -14.95
C ARG A 30 1.59 14.56 -16.17
N ASP A 31 2.00 15.69 -16.72
CA ASP A 31 2.84 15.74 -17.91
C ASP A 31 4.21 15.07 -17.64
N GLU A 32 4.82 15.32 -16.48
CA GLU A 32 6.08 14.67 -16.08
C GLU A 32 5.95 13.14 -15.93
N LEU A 33 4.83 12.65 -15.39
CA LEU A 33 4.60 11.21 -15.25
C LEU A 33 4.30 10.54 -16.60
N ILE A 34 3.65 11.24 -17.53
CA ILE A 34 3.46 10.77 -18.90
C ILE A 34 4.81 10.65 -19.61
N GLU A 35 5.70 11.65 -19.48
CA GLU A 35 7.04 11.60 -20.05
C GLU A 35 7.88 10.43 -19.51
N ARG A 36 7.63 9.99 -18.28
CA ARG A 36 8.24 8.78 -17.69
C ARG A 36 7.63 7.47 -18.18
N GLY A 37 6.56 7.50 -18.99
CA GLY A 37 5.92 6.32 -19.57
C GLY A 37 4.81 5.70 -18.72
N TYR A 38 4.26 6.42 -17.74
CA TYR A 38 3.07 5.99 -17.01
C TYR A 38 1.80 6.22 -17.83
N MET A 39 0.80 5.36 -17.65
CA MET A 39 -0.46 5.49 -18.39
C MET A 39 -1.27 6.67 -17.82
N PRO A 40 -1.87 7.53 -18.68
CA PRO A 40 -2.65 8.68 -18.23
C PRO A 40 -3.76 8.32 -17.23
N GLU A 41 -4.44 7.19 -17.45
CA GLU A 41 -5.53 6.69 -16.61
C GLU A 41 -5.06 6.34 -15.19
N ASP A 42 -3.86 5.76 -15.07
CA ASP A 42 -3.27 5.42 -13.76
C ASP A 42 -2.82 6.67 -13.02
N ILE A 43 -2.26 7.64 -13.76
CA ILE A 43 -1.83 8.93 -13.21
C ILE A 43 -3.03 9.69 -12.66
N ASP A 44 -4.10 9.83 -13.46
CA ASP A 44 -5.27 10.61 -13.07
C ASP A 44 -5.96 10.00 -11.83
N ARG A 45 -6.07 8.65 -11.78
CA ARG A 45 -6.59 7.93 -10.61
C ARG A 45 -5.69 8.09 -9.38
N ALA A 46 -4.37 7.98 -9.54
CA ALA A 46 -3.42 8.11 -8.43
C ALA A 46 -3.39 9.54 -7.87
N ILE A 47 -3.45 10.56 -8.73
CA ILE A 47 -3.54 11.97 -8.29
C ILE A 47 -4.83 12.20 -7.50
N GLN A 48 -5.96 11.71 -8.00
CA GLN A 48 -7.26 11.85 -7.32
C GLN A 48 -7.26 11.14 -5.95
N TRP A 49 -6.71 9.93 -5.87
CA TRP A 49 -6.54 9.22 -4.60
C TRP A 49 -5.64 10.02 -3.65
N ALA A 50 -4.46 10.42 -4.13
CA ALA A 50 -3.44 11.06 -3.31
C ALA A 50 -3.88 12.42 -2.77
N SER A 51 -4.65 13.20 -3.55
CA SER A 51 -5.18 14.48 -3.09
C SER A 51 -6.21 14.35 -1.96
N ASN A 52 -6.87 13.20 -1.84
CA ASN A 52 -7.92 12.95 -0.85
C ASN A 52 -7.41 12.17 0.37
N SER A 53 -6.42 11.29 0.18
CA SER A 53 -5.96 10.36 1.21
C SER A 53 -4.64 10.77 1.86
N LEU A 54 -3.77 11.52 1.17
CA LEU A 54 -2.51 11.95 1.77
C LEU A 54 -2.74 13.07 2.76
N GLU A 55 -2.64 12.74 4.03
CA GLU A 55 -2.61 13.70 5.11
C GLU A 55 -1.23 13.72 5.78
N TYR A 56 -0.93 14.81 6.48
CA TYR A 56 0.26 14.82 7.34
C TYR A 56 -0.02 13.91 8.54
N PRO A 57 0.87 12.97 8.89
CA PRO A 57 0.66 12.10 10.03
C PRO A 57 0.50 12.94 11.30
N VAL A 58 -0.70 12.90 11.90
CA VAL A 58 -1.02 13.57 13.15
C VAL A 58 -0.82 12.55 14.27
N GLY A 59 0.36 12.56 14.89
CA GLY A 59 0.72 11.62 15.95
C GLY A 59 1.85 10.67 15.54
N ASN A 60 2.98 10.79 16.23
CA ASN A 60 4.20 10.02 15.96
C ASN A 60 4.25 8.73 16.78
N SER A 61 3.16 7.97 16.86
CA SER A 61 3.24 6.63 17.43
C SER A 61 4.20 5.82 16.57
N THR A 62 5.31 5.37 17.15
CA THR A 62 6.31 4.57 16.43
C THR A 62 6.00 3.12 16.73
N ARG A 63 5.39 2.41 15.77
CA ARG A 63 5.15 0.97 15.90
C ARG A 63 6.48 0.23 15.81
N ILE A 64 6.78 -0.57 16.83
CA ILE A 64 7.94 -1.46 16.86
C ILE A 64 7.42 -2.89 16.68
N LEU A 65 7.81 -3.53 15.58
CA LEU A 65 7.50 -4.95 15.34
C LEU A 65 8.32 -5.83 16.29
N SER A 66 7.66 -6.79 16.94
CA SER A 66 8.27 -7.84 17.75
C SER A 66 9.13 -8.78 16.88
N ALA A 67 9.99 -9.57 17.50
CA ALA A 67 10.84 -10.53 16.76
C ALA A 67 10.00 -11.54 15.95
N TYR A 68 8.87 -11.98 16.51
CA TYR A 68 7.96 -12.91 15.83
C TYR A 68 7.22 -12.24 14.67
N GLU A 69 6.74 -11.02 14.83
CA GLU A 69 6.11 -10.27 13.71
C GLU A 69 7.13 -10.02 12.60
N ARG A 70 8.37 -9.66 12.94
CA ARG A 70 9.43 -9.46 11.95
C ARG A 70 9.77 -10.73 11.18
N SER A 71 9.67 -11.91 11.80
CA SER A 71 9.98 -13.17 11.10
C SER A 71 8.93 -13.54 10.06
N GLN A 72 7.76 -12.90 10.06
CA GLN A 72 6.72 -13.07 9.04
C GLN A 72 7.05 -12.35 7.72
N PHE A 73 8.14 -11.58 7.67
CA PHE A 73 8.52 -10.79 6.50
C PHE A 73 9.99 -11.02 6.15
N THR A 74 10.31 -10.98 4.86
CA THR A 74 11.69 -10.81 4.44
C THR A 74 12.19 -9.41 4.84
N SER A 75 13.51 -9.20 4.81
CA SER A 75 14.08 -7.87 5.11
C SER A 75 13.53 -6.78 4.17
N ASP A 76 13.36 -7.11 2.89
CA ASP A 76 12.85 -6.18 1.88
C ASP A 76 11.34 -5.94 2.04
N GLY A 77 10.57 -6.98 2.33
CA GLY A 77 9.14 -6.88 2.64
C GLY A 77 8.89 -5.98 3.86
N CYS A 78 9.61 -6.23 4.95
CA CYS A 78 9.54 -5.40 6.16
C CYS A 78 9.94 -3.94 5.89
N GLY A 79 11.00 -3.73 5.10
CA GLY A 79 11.43 -2.40 4.68
C GLY A 79 10.36 -1.64 3.89
N LEU A 80 9.72 -2.31 2.93
CA LEU A 80 8.64 -1.72 2.13
C LEU A 80 7.42 -1.41 3.01
N LEU A 81 7.00 -2.34 3.87
CA LEU A 81 5.86 -2.15 4.78
C LEU A 81 6.03 -0.89 5.65
N LEU A 82 7.21 -0.75 6.28
CA LEU A 82 7.53 0.42 7.09
C LEU A 82 7.66 1.68 6.24
N LYS A 83 8.17 1.60 5.01
CA LYS A 83 8.23 2.73 4.07
C LYS A 83 6.83 3.25 3.76
N LEU A 84 5.90 2.37 3.38
CA LEU A 84 4.52 2.75 3.05
C LEU A 84 3.82 3.40 4.24
N ARG A 85 3.98 2.84 5.43
CA ARG A 85 3.48 3.43 6.67
C ARG A 85 4.08 4.81 6.94
N ASN A 86 5.39 4.97 6.79
CA ASN A 86 6.07 6.25 7.03
C ASN A 86 5.72 7.32 5.98
N LEU A 87 5.24 6.93 4.81
CA LEU A 87 4.70 7.83 3.81
C LEU A 87 3.23 8.21 4.06
N GLY A 88 2.59 7.60 5.06
CA GLY A 88 1.15 7.79 5.34
C GLY A 88 0.23 7.04 4.37
N LEU A 89 0.78 6.13 3.56
CA LEU A 89 0.00 5.31 2.62
C LEU A 89 -0.74 4.17 3.33
N LEU A 90 -0.19 3.72 4.46
CA LEU A 90 -0.83 2.77 5.37
C LEU A 90 -0.98 3.46 6.72
N ASN A 91 -2.17 3.36 7.31
CA ASN A 91 -2.40 3.75 8.69
C ASN A 91 -2.03 2.59 9.63
N ASP A 92 -2.14 2.82 10.94
CA ASP A 92 -1.78 1.79 11.93
C ASP A 92 -2.72 0.56 11.84
N GLU A 93 -3.99 0.73 11.45
CA GLU A 93 -4.95 -0.37 11.27
C GLU A 93 -4.59 -1.27 10.07
N HIS A 94 -4.21 -0.68 8.93
CA HIS A 94 -3.73 -1.41 7.76
C HIS A 94 -2.46 -2.20 8.10
N LEU A 95 -1.56 -1.62 8.90
CA LEU A 95 -0.33 -2.28 9.34
C LEU A 95 -0.64 -3.53 10.17
N GLU A 96 -1.51 -3.43 11.18
CA GLU A 96 -1.91 -4.58 12.00
C GLU A 96 -2.62 -5.65 11.18
N LEU A 97 -3.45 -5.27 10.19
CA LEU A 97 -4.12 -6.26 9.36
C LEU A 97 -3.16 -7.04 8.46
N ILE A 98 -2.15 -6.36 7.89
CA ILE A 98 -1.11 -7.03 7.10
C ILE A 98 -0.32 -8.02 7.97
N ILE A 99 0.03 -7.64 9.19
CA ILE A 99 0.72 -8.51 10.16
C ILE A 99 -0.16 -9.69 10.58
N ALA A 100 -1.42 -9.45 10.92
CA ALA A 100 -2.35 -10.52 11.28
C ALA A 100 -2.52 -11.52 10.13
N ARG A 101 -2.63 -11.03 8.89
CA ARG A 101 -2.72 -11.87 7.70
C ARG A 101 -1.44 -12.67 7.47
N SER A 102 -0.26 -12.07 7.64
CA SER A 102 1.00 -12.79 7.45
C SER A 102 1.14 -13.96 8.43
N ILE A 103 0.72 -13.74 9.68
CA ILE A 103 0.70 -14.78 10.71
C ILE A 103 -0.31 -15.90 10.35
N LEU A 104 -1.48 -15.52 9.83
CA LEU A 104 -2.55 -16.48 9.53
C LEU A 104 -2.23 -17.37 8.31
N MET A 105 -1.54 -16.82 7.30
CA MET A 105 -1.18 -17.59 6.11
C MET A 105 -0.19 -18.71 6.46
N ASP A 106 0.79 -18.45 7.34
CA ASP A 106 1.82 -19.41 7.77
C ASP A 106 2.57 -20.11 6.59
N GLU A 107 2.62 -19.46 5.43
CA GLU A 107 3.28 -19.95 4.21
C GLU A 107 4.77 -19.55 4.11
N GLY A 108 5.28 -18.89 5.15
CA GLY A 108 6.64 -18.36 5.22
C GLY A 108 6.72 -16.83 5.12
N PRO A 109 7.94 -16.25 5.12
CA PRO A 109 8.11 -14.81 5.18
C PRO A 109 7.64 -14.11 3.90
N ILE A 110 6.76 -13.11 4.05
CA ILE A 110 6.24 -12.30 2.94
C ILE A 110 7.32 -11.35 2.43
N ASP A 111 7.49 -11.31 1.11
CA ASP A 111 8.44 -10.44 0.43
C ASP A 111 7.85 -9.08 0.03
N ALA A 112 8.66 -8.27 -0.65
CA ALA A 112 8.23 -6.94 -1.09
C ALA A 112 7.06 -6.99 -2.08
N GLU A 113 6.98 -8.02 -2.92
CA GLU A 113 5.88 -8.16 -3.88
C GLU A 113 4.57 -8.49 -3.16
N GLY A 114 4.61 -9.42 -2.20
CA GLY A 114 3.44 -9.72 -1.37
C GLY A 114 2.93 -8.50 -0.59
N ILE A 115 3.84 -7.70 -0.01
CA ILE A 115 3.47 -6.44 0.66
C ILE A 115 2.83 -5.45 -0.32
N ARG A 116 3.37 -5.34 -1.53
CA ARG A 116 2.82 -4.48 -2.58
C ARG A 116 1.41 -4.91 -2.94
N SER A 117 1.18 -6.19 -3.21
CA SER A 117 -0.16 -6.72 -3.52
C SER A 117 -1.14 -6.45 -2.39
N MET A 118 -0.74 -6.66 -1.13
CA MET A 118 -1.58 -6.37 0.04
C MET A 118 -1.88 -4.87 0.17
N ALA A 119 -0.87 -4.01 0.03
CA ALA A 119 -1.03 -2.56 0.09
C ALA A 119 -1.99 -2.03 -0.97
N MET A 120 -1.96 -2.58 -2.18
CA MET A 120 -2.87 -2.19 -3.26
C MET A 120 -4.34 -2.41 -2.89
N ILE A 121 -4.67 -3.48 -2.16
CA ILE A 121 -6.05 -3.72 -1.69
C ILE A 121 -6.53 -2.54 -0.85
N PHE A 122 -5.73 -2.07 0.09
CA PHE A 122 -6.11 -0.92 0.94
C PHE A 122 -6.19 0.40 0.18
N LEU A 123 -5.32 0.61 -0.80
CA LEU A 123 -5.31 1.84 -1.58
C LEU A 123 -6.53 1.96 -2.50
N PHE A 124 -7.03 0.83 -3.02
CA PHE A 124 -8.11 0.82 -4.02
C PHE A 124 -9.49 0.39 -3.50
N ASP A 125 -9.58 -0.19 -2.30
CA ASP A 125 -10.87 -0.57 -1.67
C ASP A 125 -11.46 0.53 -0.73
N LEU A 126 -10.91 1.76 -0.80
CA LEU A 126 -11.16 2.84 0.18
C LEU A 126 -12.54 3.52 0.08
N LYS A 127 -13.58 2.82 -0.39
CA LYS A 127 -14.97 3.27 -0.24
C LYS A 127 -15.93 2.27 0.39
N ASN A 128 -15.48 1.06 0.75
CA ASN A 128 -16.40 0.00 1.22
C ASN A 128 -16.14 -0.53 2.64
N HIS A 129 -15.32 0.13 3.47
CA HIS A 129 -15.16 -0.24 4.88
C HIS A 129 -16.35 0.20 5.78
N GLU A 130 -17.59 -0.03 5.33
CA GLU A 130 -18.70 -0.37 6.23
C GLU A 130 -18.96 -1.90 6.27
N SER A 131 -18.30 -2.67 5.38
CA SER A 131 -18.34 -4.13 5.39
C SER A 131 -16.92 -4.62 5.60
N GLY A 132 -16.70 -5.40 6.65
CA GLY A 132 -15.39 -5.94 6.98
C GLY A 132 -14.70 -6.58 5.77
N PHE A 133 -13.37 -6.53 5.79
CA PHE A 133 -12.51 -7.24 4.84
C PHE A 133 -13.13 -8.60 4.48
N PRO A 134 -13.51 -8.84 3.22
CA PRO A 134 -13.74 -10.20 2.77
C PRO A 134 -12.40 -10.88 2.95
N ILE A 135 -12.30 -11.74 3.96
CA ILE A 135 -11.20 -12.69 4.07
C ILE A 135 -11.27 -13.46 2.77
N TYR A 136 -10.41 -13.11 1.81
CA TYR A 136 -10.23 -13.83 0.57
C TYR A 136 -9.54 -15.14 0.97
N LEU A 137 -10.32 -16.04 1.56
CA LEU A 137 -10.07 -17.45 1.60
C LEU A 137 -10.27 -17.91 0.16
N ASP A 138 -9.24 -17.72 -0.66
CA ASP A 138 -8.99 -18.74 -1.67
C ASP A 138 -8.53 -19.97 -0.89
N SER A 139 -9.49 -20.66 -0.27
CA SER A 139 -9.32 -22.05 0.11
C SER A 139 -9.09 -22.76 -1.21
N GLY A 140 -7.81 -22.89 -1.59
CA GLY A 140 -7.40 -23.68 -2.73
C GLY A 140 -8.20 -24.96 -2.68
N GLY A 141 -9.09 -25.11 -3.65
CA GLY A 141 -9.92 -26.29 -3.82
C GLY A 141 -8.97 -27.46 -4.05
N GLY A 142 -8.57 -28.11 -2.96
CA GLY A 142 -8.02 -29.43 -3.00
C GLY A 142 -9.14 -30.32 -3.50
N ASP A 143 -9.11 -30.63 -4.79
CA ASP A 143 -9.78 -31.79 -5.33
C ASP A 143 -9.28 -33.02 -4.56
N ILE A 144 -10.01 -33.36 -3.50
CA ILE A 144 -9.97 -34.68 -2.90
C ILE A 144 -10.65 -35.61 -3.89
N GLU A 145 -9.84 -36.13 -4.83
CA GLU A 145 -10.16 -37.35 -5.55
C GLU A 145 -10.49 -38.44 -4.52
N ASN A 146 -11.66 -39.04 -4.67
CA ASN A 146 -12.10 -40.21 -3.94
C ASN A 146 -12.53 -41.29 -4.94
#